data_AF-A0AAV6MII6-F1
#
_entry.id   AF-A0AAV6MII6-F1
#
_cell.length_a   1.000
_cell.length_b   1.000
_cell.length_c   1.000
_cell.angle_alpha   90.00
_cell.angle_beta   90.00
_cell.angle_gamma   90.00
#
_symmetry.space_group_name_H-M   'P 1'
#
loop_
_entity.id
_entity.type
_entity.pdbx_description
1 polymer ?
#
loop_
_entity_poly.entity_id
_entity_poly.type
_entity_poly.pdbx_seq_one_letter_code
_entity_poly.pdbx_strand_id
1 'polypeptide(L)'
;MGRFGKLETDVHIRASASKLHEIYHERTHHISNVSTDKVHGVDLLEGKWGEVGSIICWRYFQDGKARIAKEKIEAVDKENNLITFTVIEGDLMEKIQEFQI
;
A
#
# COMPACT_ATOMS: atom_id res chain seq x y z
N MET A 1 5.60 26.94 -2.77
CA MET A 1 5.17 26.54 -4.12
C MET A 1 4.80 25.06 -4.05
N GLY A 2 3.54 24.71 -4.31
CA GLY A 2 3.04 23.34 -4.12
C GLY A 2 3.53 22.40 -5.23
N ARG A 3 4.18 21.29 -4.85
CA ARG A 3 4.57 20.22 -5.77
C ARG A 3 3.51 19.13 -5.75
N PHE A 4 2.64 19.15 -6.74
CA PHE A 4 1.66 18.09 -6.99
C PHE A 4 2.05 17.39 -8.29
N GLY A 5 2.36 16.10 -8.20
CA GLY A 5 2.57 15.23 -9.35
C GLY A 5 1.60 14.07 -9.26
N LYS A 6 0.98 13.71 -10.39
CA LYS A 6 0.10 12.54 -10.50
C LYS A 6 0.76 11.55 -11.45
N LEU A 7 0.99 10.33 -10.98
CA LEU A 7 1.43 9.21 -11.80
C LEU A 7 0.33 8.15 -11.79
N GLU A 8 -0.07 7.72 -12.98
CA GLU A 8 -1.12 6.72 -13.16
C GLU A 8 -0.58 5.61 -14.07
N THR A 9 -0.90 4.37 -13.73
CA THR A 9 -0.56 3.21 -14.55
C THR A 9 -1.66 2.18 -14.45
N ASP A 10 -1.98 1.56 -15.58
CA ASP A 10 -2.93 0.45 -15.67
C ASP A 10 -2.15 -0.85 -15.86
N VAL A 11 -2.44 -1.84 -15.00
CA VAL A 11 -1.83 -3.17 -15.08
C VAL A 11 -2.93 -4.19 -15.32
N HIS A 12 -2.86 -4.89 -16.46
CA HIS A 12 -3.83 -5.92 -16.79
C HIS A 12 -3.61 -7.17 -15.93
N ILE A 13 -4.61 -7.54 -15.14
CA ILE A 13 -4.60 -8.75 -14.31
C ILE A 13 -5.38 -9.87 -14.99
N ARG A 14 -4.83 -11.10 -14.92
CA ARG A 14 -5.53 -12.32 -15.34
C ARG A 14 -6.42 -12.90 -14.24
N ALA A 15 -6.18 -12.49 -12.99
CA ALA A 15 -6.99 -12.89 -11.84
C ALA A 15 -8.28 -12.07 -11.77
N SER A 16 -9.30 -12.59 -11.08
CA SER A 16 -10.55 -11.86 -10.87
C SER A 16 -10.31 -10.63 -9.98
N ALA A 17 -10.79 -9.46 -10.42
CA ALA A 17 -10.66 -8.19 -9.70
C ALA A 17 -11.13 -8.29 -8.24
N SER A 18 -12.27 -8.94 -7.99
CA SER A 18 -12.82 -9.11 -6.64
C SER A 18 -11.90 -9.89 -5.70
N LYS A 19 -11.18 -10.91 -6.19
CA LYS A 19 -10.21 -11.65 -5.36
C LYS A 19 -8.98 -10.81 -5.04
N LEU A 20 -8.51 -10.01 -6.00
CA LEU A 20 -7.39 -9.11 -5.75
C LEU A 20 -7.77 -8.04 -4.72
N HIS A 21 -8.96 -7.46 -4.88
CA HIS A 21 -9.52 -6.52 -3.92
C HIS A 21 -9.66 -7.11 -2.51
N GLU A 22 -10.20 -8.33 -2.37
CA GLU A 22 -10.30 -9.02 -1.08
C GLU A 22 -8.93 -9.22 -0.42
N ILE A 23 -7.89 -9.57 -1.19
CA ILE A 23 -6.53 -9.72 -0.69
C ILE A 23 -5.98 -8.39 -0.16
N TYR A 24 -6.13 -7.30 -0.91
CA TYR A 24 -5.63 -5.99 -0.47
C TYR A 24 -6.45 -5.39 0.69
N HIS A 25 -7.74 -5.71 0.77
CA HIS A 25 -8.65 -5.21 1.79
C HIS A 25 -8.56 -5.99 3.10
N GLU A 26 -8.94 -7.28 3.11
CA GLU A 26 -9.10 -8.06 4.37
C GLU A 26 -7.86 -8.90 4.72
N ARG A 27 -7.05 -9.24 3.72
CA ARG A 27 -5.95 -10.20 3.86
C ARG A 27 -4.61 -9.61 3.44
N THR A 28 -4.41 -8.33 3.74
CA THR A 28 -3.21 -7.58 3.32
C THR A 28 -1.92 -8.24 3.85
N HIS A 29 -2.00 -8.86 5.04
CA HIS A 29 -0.93 -9.66 5.64
C HIS A 29 -0.54 -10.92 4.85
N HIS A 30 -1.38 -11.42 3.95
CA HIS A 30 -1.02 -12.54 3.06
C HIS A 30 -0.15 -12.10 1.88
N ILE A 31 -0.07 -10.81 1.55
CA ILE A 31 0.70 -10.33 0.40
C ILE A 31 2.19 -10.64 0.57
N SER A 32 2.70 -10.63 1.80
CA SER A 32 4.07 -11.05 2.10
C SER A 32 4.35 -12.50 1.72
N ASN A 33 3.34 -13.38 1.73
CA ASN A 33 3.47 -14.78 1.32
C ASN A 33 3.30 -14.97 -0.20
N VAL A 34 2.58 -14.05 -0.86
CA VAL A 34 2.38 -14.07 -2.31
C VAL A 34 3.60 -13.53 -3.05
N SER A 35 4.22 -12.47 -2.53
CA SER A 35 5.31 -11.74 -3.18
C SER A 35 6.47 -11.54 -2.21
N THR A 36 7.03 -12.65 -1.72
CA THR A 36 8.13 -12.68 -0.72
C THR A 36 9.39 -11.93 -1.17
N ASP A 37 9.64 -11.82 -2.48
CA ASP A 37 10.78 -11.07 -3.02
C ASP A 37 10.59 -9.55 -2.98
N LYS A 38 9.34 -9.07 -2.94
CA LYS A 38 9.00 -7.64 -2.92
C LYS A 38 8.57 -7.17 -1.54
N VAL A 39 7.71 -7.93 -0.89
CA VAL A 39 7.12 -7.60 0.41
C VAL A 39 7.45 -8.73 1.36
N HIS A 40 8.16 -8.43 2.44
CA HIS A 40 8.54 -9.45 3.41
C HIS A 40 7.71 -9.38 4.69
N GLY A 41 6.83 -8.39 4.83
CA GLY A 41 5.85 -8.37 5.90
C GLY A 41 4.90 -7.19 5.82
N VAL A 42 3.69 -7.38 6.37
CA VAL A 42 2.72 -6.32 6.60
C VAL A 42 2.21 -6.45 8.02
N ASP A 43 2.33 -5.41 8.82
CA ASP A 43 1.71 -5.36 10.16
C ASP A 43 0.51 -4.44 10.17
N LEU A 44 -0.44 -4.75 11.03
CA LEU A 44 -1.47 -3.82 11.45
C LEU A 44 -0.96 -3.10 12.69
N LEU A 45 -0.82 -1.77 12.60
CA LEU A 45 -0.39 -0.94 13.72
C LEU A 45 -1.60 -0.49 14.55
N GLU A 46 -2.66 -0.04 13.88
CA GLU A 46 -3.88 0.46 14.53
C GLU A 46 -5.13 0.06 13.73
N GLY A 47 -6.24 -0.18 14.42
CA GLY A 47 -7.53 -0.49 13.81
C GLY A 47 -7.72 -1.98 13.51
N LYS A 48 -8.36 -2.27 12.38
CA LYS A 48 -8.69 -3.63 11.91
C LYS A 48 -8.39 -3.75 10.43
N TRP A 49 -8.00 -4.94 9.99
CA TRP A 49 -7.77 -5.20 8.57
C TRP A 49 -8.99 -4.83 7.72
N GLY A 50 -8.78 -3.99 6.71
CA GLY A 50 -9.81 -3.52 5.77
C GLY A 50 -10.67 -2.36 6.29
N GLU A 51 -10.56 -1.94 7.54
CA GLU A 51 -11.40 -0.85 8.06
C GLU A 51 -10.80 0.53 7.71
N VAL A 52 -11.62 1.44 7.17
CA VAL A 52 -11.22 2.82 6.93
C VAL A 52 -10.76 3.45 8.25
N GLY A 53 -9.60 4.11 8.21
CA GLY A 53 -8.95 4.68 9.38
C GLY A 53 -7.85 3.79 9.96
N SER A 54 -7.78 2.51 9.58
CA SER A 54 -6.74 1.60 10.06
C SER A 54 -5.38 1.95 9.50
N ILE A 55 -4.34 1.69 10.29
CA ILE A 55 -2.95 1.98 9.95
C ILE A 55 -2.21 0.66 9.81
N ILE A 56 -1.61 0.48 8.63
CA ILE A 56 -0.81 -0.69 8.27
C ILE A 56 0.63 -0.26 8.00
N CYS A 57 1.58 -1.14 8.29
CA CYS A 57 3.00 -0.96 8.02
C CYS A 57 3.46 -2.00 7.03
N TRP A 58 3.84 -1.56 5.84
CA TRP A 58 4.46 -2.38 4.82
C TRP A 58 5.96 -2.42 5.03
N ARG A 59 6.52 -3.63 5.00
CA ARG A 59 7.95 -3.85 4.94
C ARG A 59 8.28 -4.52 3.61
N TYR A 60 8.98 -3.78 2.76
CA TYR A 60 9.23 -4.13 1.37
C TYR A 60 10.69 -3.95 1.01
N PHE A 61 11.14 -4.65 -0.03
CA PHE A 61 12.45 -4.47 -0.62
C PHE A 61 12.36 -3.53 -1.83
N GLN A 62 13.19 -2.50 -1.82
CA GLN A 62 13.40 -1.63 -2.98
C GLN A 62 14.91 -1.56 -3.27
N ASP A 63 15.30 -1.96 -4.48
CA ASP A 63 16.70 -2.03 -4.91
C ASP A 63 17.59 -2.85 -3.94
N GLY A 64 17.02 -3.95 -3.41
CA GLY A 64 17.70 -4.84 -2.45
C GLY A 64 17.82 -4.30 -1.02
N LYS A 65 17.32 -3.09 -0.75
CA LYS A 65 17.27 -2.51 0.60
C LYS A 65 15.89 -2.68 1.21
N ALA A 66 15.84 -3.14 2.46
CA ALA A 66 14.61 -3.16 3.22
C ALA A 66 14.14 -1.73 3.50
N ARG A 67 12.86 -1.47 3.29
CA ARG A 67 12.19 -0.19 3.49
C ARG A 67 10.87 -0.40 4.20
N ILE A 68 10.39 0.66 4.83
CA ILE A 68 9.10 0.69 5.49
C ILE A 68 8.20 1.78 4.90
N ALA A 69 6.91 1.49 4.79
CA ALA A 69 5.89 2.48 4.49
C ALA A 69 4.71 2.26 5.43
N LYS A 70 4.39 3.27 6.24
CA LYS A 70 3.17 3.28 7.04
C LYS A 70 2.09 3.98 6.25
N GLU A 71 0.97 3.30 6.11
CA GLU A 71 -0.16 3.74 5.32
C GLU A 71 -1.43 3.68 6.15
N LYS A 72 -2.29 4.66 5.95
CA LYS A 72 -3.63 4.71 6.50
C LYS A 72 -4.63 4.39 5.40
N ILE A 73 -5.60 3.52 5.69
CA ILE A 73 -6.71 3.27 4.79
C ILE A 73 -7.63 4.49 4.83
N GLU A 74 -7.69 5.26 3.74
CA GLU A 74 -8.44 6.50 3.66
C GLU A 74 -9.86 6.28 3.15
N ALA A 75 -10.03 5.38 2.18
CA ALA A 75 -11.34 5.03 1.63
C ALA A 75 -11.35 3.59 1.13
N VAL A 76 -12.51 2.96 1.22
CA VAL A 76 -12.78 1.64 0.65
C VAL A 76 -14.15 1.70 -0.03
N ASP A 77 -14.19 1.32 -1.30
CA ASP A 77 -15.41 1.16 -2.07
C ASP A 77 -15.47 -0.28 -2.59
N LYS A 78 -16.30 -1.10 -1.92
CA LYS A 78 -16.42 -2.53 -2.24
C LYS A 78 -17.18 -2.78 -3.55
N GLU A 79 -18.05 -1.86 -3.96
CA GLU A 79 -18.83 -2.01 -5.20
C GLU A 79 -17.94 -1.80 -6.44
N ASN A 80 -17.04 -0.83 -6.37
CA ASN A 80 -16.09 -0.48 -7.42
C ASN A 80 -14.73 -1.19 -7.27
N ASN A 81 -14.55 -2.00 -6.22
CA ASN A 81 -13.28 -2.65 -5.87
C ASN A 81 -12.11 -1.64 -5.74
N LEU A 82 -12.39 -0.48 -5.11
CA LEU A 82 -11.43 0.59 -4.96
C LEU A 82 -10.98 0.72 -3.49
N ILE A 83 -9.68 0.85 -3.29
CA ILE A 83 -9.08 1.07 -1.97
C ILE A 83 -8.08 2.21 -2.11
N THR A 84 -8.19 3.19 -1.22
CA THR A 84 -7.27 4.33 -1.16
C THR A 84 -6.41 4.22 0.08
N PHE A 85 -5.10 4.25 -0.12
CA PHE A 85 -4.10 4.27 0.93
C PHE A 85 -3.38 5.62 0.94
N THR A 86 -3.24 6.20 2.12
CA THR A 86 -2.50 7.45 2.34
C THR A 86 -1.25 7.13 3.13
N VAL A 87 -0.08 7.37 2.55
CA VAL A 87 1.21 7.19 3.24
C VAL A 87 1.36 8.26 4.30
N ILE A 88 1.50 7.85 5.56
CA ILE A 88 1.64 8.76 6.70
C ILE A 88 3.09 8.89 7.17
N GLU A 89 3.90 7.82 7.04
CA GLU A 89 5.30 7.80 7.43
C GLU A 89 6.09 6.73 6.64
N GLY A 90 7.42 6.78 6.69
CA GLY A 90 8.33 5.76 6.17
C GLY A 90 9.29 6.28 5.10
N ASP A 91 10.19 5.41 4.63
CA ASP A 91 11.26 5.73 3.66
C ASP A 91 10.72 6.34 2.35
N LEU A 92 9.45 6.07 2.03
CA LEU A 92 8.79 6.61 0.85
C LEU A 92 8.52 8.12 0.98
N MET A 93 8.21 8.60 2.18
CA MET A 93 7.94 10.01 2.44
C MET A 93 9.22 10.84 2.36
N GLU A 94 10.34 10.29 2.82
CA GLU A 94 11.67 10.89 2.67
C GLU A 94 12.04 11.03 1.19
N LYS A 95 11.82 10.00 0.37
CA LYS A 95 12.05 10.09 -1.08
C LYS A 95 11.23 11.18 -1.77
N ILE A 96 9.95 11.32 -1.42
CA ILE A 96 9.09 12.39 -1.96
C ILE A 96 9.61 13.77 -1.55
N GLN A 97 10.19 13.90 -0.35
CA GLN A 97 10.94 15.10 0.05
C GLN A 97 12.28 15.24 -0.68
N GLU A 98 13.01 14.17 -0.99
CA GLU A 98 14.29 14.23 -1.74
C GLU A 98 14.10 14.60 -3.21
N PHE A 99 12.94 14.29 -3.82
CA PHE A 99 12.55 14.86 -5.12
C PHE A 99 12.38 16.39 -5.07
N GLN A 100 12.58 17.01 -3.91
CA GLN A 100 12.72 18.45 -3.75
C GLN A 100 14.16 18.93 -4.02
N ILE A 101 14.58 18.92 -5.29
CA ILE A 101 15.70 19.75 -5.77
C ILE A 101 15.15 21.04 -6.37
#